data_AF-A0A4Q5M445-F1
#
_entry.id   AF-A0A4Q5M445-F1
#
_cell.length_a   1.000
_cell.length_b   1.000
_cell.length_c   1.000
_cell.angle_alpha   90.00
_cell.angle_beta   90.00
_cell.angle_gamma   90.00
#
_symmetry.space_group_name_H-M   'P 1'
#
loop_
_entity.id
_entity.type
_entity.pdbx_description
1 polymer ?
#
loop_
_entity_poly.entity_id
_entity_poly.type
_entity_poly.pdbx_seq_one_letter_code
_entity_poly.pdbx_strand_id
1 'polypeptide(L)'
;MFELLAAKLSAIPKKIFLIDSVGGFLTTLILATILANFEAYFAMPRHIVYVLAAIGLVYMCYSFACYFFITNHYRLFLKLIVFANIFYSCLTLGLVCYFYGNLTVLGISYFLLEIVVIVCLSIIEYKTYQLLSAST
;
A
#
# COMPACT_ATOMS: atom_id res chain seq x y z
N MET A 1 1.99 -3.26 -20.10
CA MET A 1 3.08 -2.92 -19.15
C MET A 1 3.00 -3.75 -17.87
N PHE A 2 1.90 -3.69 -17.10
CA PHE A 2 1.75 -4.43 -15.83
C PHE A 2 1.93 -5.95 -15.96
N GLU A 3 1.44 -6.57 -17.04
CA GLU A 3 1.62 -8.01 -17.30
C GLU A 3 3.09 -8.44 -17.40
N LEU A 4 3.90 -7.66 -18.14
CA LEU A 4 5.32 -7.95 -18.31
C LEU A 4 6.08 -7.84 -16.97
N LEU A 5 5.71 -6.85 -16.16
CA LEU A 5 6.27 -6.68 -14.83
C LEU A 5 5.87 -7.83 -13.89
N ALA A 6 4.59 -8.20 -13.88
CA ALA A 6 4.09 -9.32 -13.10
C ALA A 6 4.76 -10.64 -13.49
N ALA A 7 4.97 -10.90 -14.78
CA ALA A 7 5.68 -12.08 -15.27
C ALA A 7 7.16 -12.12 -14.82
N LYS A 8 7.85 -10.98 -14.80
CA LYS A 8 9.21 -10.90 -14.25
C LYS A 8 9.23 -11.12 -12.74
N LEU A 9 8.23 -10.63 -12.02
CA LEU A 9 8.12 -10.78 -10.57
C LEU A 9 7.68 -12.19 -10.15
N SER A 10 6.87 -12.89 -10.95
CA SER A 10 6.49 -14.28 -10.66
C SER A 10 7.69 -15.23 -10.75
N ALA A 11 8.69 -14.90 -11.58
CA ALA A 11 9.95 -15.64 -11.63
C ALA A 11 10.83 -15.42 -10.37
N ILE A 12 10.64 -14.31 -9.64
CA ILE A 12 11.38 -14.00 -8.41
C ILE A 12 10.41 -13.42 -7.36
N PRO A 13 9.51 -14.24 -6.78
CA PRO A 13 8.40 -13.75 -5.95
C PRO A 13 8.86 -12.93 -4.75
N LYS A 14 10.02 -13.25 -4.17
CA LYS A 14 10.60 -12.49 -3.05
C LYS A 14 10.72 -10.99 -3.33
N LYS A 15 11.05 -10.59 -4.55
CA LYS A 15 11.24 -9.17 -4.89
C LYS A 15 9.96 -8.34 -4.72
N ILE A 16 8.78 -8.95 -4.83
CA ILE A 16 7.53 -8.21 -4.70
C ILE A 16 7.32 -7.71 -3.27
N PHE A 17 7.63 -8.54 -2.27
CA PHE A 17 7.56 -8.18 -0.85
C PHE A 17 8.56 -7.07 -0.49
N LEU A 18 9.74 -7.06 -1.14
CA LEU A 18 10.71 -5.99 -0.96
C LEU A 18 10.20 -4.66 -1.54
N ILE A 19 9.61 -4.68 -2.74
CA ILE A 19 9.04 -3.49 -3.37
C ILE A 19 7.89 -2.94 -2.53
N ASP A 20 6.97 -3.81 -2.09
CA ASP A 20 5.82 -3.44 -1.26
C ASP A 20 6.25 -2.89 0.10
N SER A 21 7.21 -3.53 0.79
CA SER A 21 7.76 -2.99 2.05
C SER A 21 8.46 -1.63 1.89
N VAL A 22 9.21 -1.40 0.81
CA VAL A 22 9.80 -0.08 0.54
C VAL A 22 8.70 0.96 0.27
N GLY A 23 7.66 0.59 -0.48
CA GLY A 23 6.50 1.44 -0.71
C GLY A 23 5.78 1.79 0.59
N GLY A 24 5.46 0.78 1.42
CA GLY A 24 4.83 0.95 2.73
C GLY A 24 5.66 1.79 3.69
N PHE A 25 6.99 1.65 3.67
CA PHE A 25 7.90 2.50 4.45
C PHE A 25 7.79 3.97 4.01
N LEU A 26 7.84 4.22 2.71
CA LEU A 26 7.75 5.58 2.16
C LEU A 26 6.41 6.23 2.51
N THR A 27 5.30 5.51 2.31
CA THR A 27 3.95 5.96 2.68
C THR A 27 3.87 6.29 4.17
N THR A 28 4.31 5.37 5.02
CA THR A 28 4.30 5.55 6.49
C THR A 28 5.14 6.77 6.90
N LEU A 29 6.32 6.92 6.31
CA LEU A 29 7.22 8.03 6.58
C LEU A 29 6.56 9.37 6.21
N ILE A 30 6.00 9.47 5.00
CA ILE A 30 5.34 10.70 4.53
C ILE A 30 4.12 11.04 5.40
N LEU A 31 3.29 10.05 5.72
CA LEU A 31 2.12 10.27 6.60
C LEU A 31 2.54 10.75 8.00
N ALA A 32 3.45 10.03 8.65
CA ALA A 32 3.82 10.29 10.05
C ALA A 32 4.67 11.55 10.23
N THR A 33 5.52 11.89 9.25
CA THR A 33 6.46 13.02 9.37
C THR A 33 6.00 14.27 8.64
N ILE A 34 5.37 14.15 7.48
CA ILE A 34 4.93 15.29 6.69
C ILE A 34 3.47 15.59 7.03
N LEU A 35 2.53 14.75 6.61
CA LEU A 35 1.10 15.08 6.73
C LEU A 35 0.66 15.31 8.16
N ALA A 36 1.12 14.49 9.11
CA ALA A 36 0.74 14.62 10.51
C ALA A 36 1.29 15.89 11.19
N ASN A 37 2.44 16.43 10.73
CA ASN A 37 3.02 17.66 11.31
C ASN A 37 2.58 18.93 10.57
N PHE A 38 2.13 18.81 9.32
CA PHE A 38 1.68 19.91 8.48
C PHE A 38 0.15 19.94 8.31
N GLU A 39 -0.60 19.60 9.37
CA GLU A 39 -2.07 19.55 9.37
C GLU A 39 -2.71 20.84 8.82
N ALA A 40 -2.14 22.01 9.10
CA ALA A 40 -2.63 23.29 8.58
C ALA A 40 -2.67 23.37 7.03
N TYR A 41 -1.85 22.58 6.34
CA TYR A 41 -1.77 22.58 4.86
C TYR A 41 -2.62 21.49 4.22
N PHE A 42 -2.79 20.34 4.88
CA PHE A 42 -3.54 19.18 4.33
C PHE A 42 -4.97 19.10 4.88
N ALA A 43 -5.20 19.68 6.07
CA ALA A 43 -6.46 19.73 6.81
C ALA A 43 -7.11 18.37 7.15
N MET A 44 -6.35 17.27 7.04
CA MET A 44 -6.75 15.99 7.63
C MET A 44 -6.35 15.97 9.11
N PRO A 45 -7.26 15.59 10.03
CA PRO A 45 -6.94 15.56 11.44
C PRO A 45 -5.72 14.67 11.75
N ARG A 46 -4.76 15.19 12.51
CA ARG A 46 -3.48 14.51 12.79
C ARG A 46 -3.64 13.10 13.36
N HIS A 47 -4.64 12.88 14.22
CA HIS A 47 -4.89 11.56 14.80
C HIS A 47 -5.30 10.53 13.73
N ILE A 48 -6.05 10.93 12.70
CA ILE A 48 -6.42 10.07 11.58
C ILE A 48 -5.19 9.73 10.74
N VAL A 49 -4.35 10.72 10.44
CA VAL A 49 -3.10 10.51 9.69
C VAL A 49 -2.18 9.54 10.44
N TYR A 50 -2.05 9.65 11.76
CA TYR A 50 -1.25 8.70 12.54
C TYR A 50 -1.84 7.29 12.56
N VAL A 51 -3.16 7.14 12.58
CA VAL A 51 -3.80 5.82 12.44
C VAL A 51 -3.48 5.22 11.08
N LEU A 52 -3.58 5.98 9.99
CA LEU A 52 -3.21 5.54 8.65
C LEU A 52 -1.72 5.17 8.55
N ALA A 53 -0.84 5.95 9.17
CA ALA A 53 0.59 5.67 9.24
C ALA A 53 0.87 4.39 10.06
N ALA A 54 0.18 4.18 11.18
CA ALA A 54 0.35 2.98 12.00
C ALA A 54 -0.09 1.72 11.24
N ILE A 55 -1.20 1.79 10.49
CA ILE A 55 -1.64 0.70 9.62
C ILE A 55 -0.57 0.44 8.53
N GLY A 56 -0.08 1.49 7.87
CA GLY A 56 1.00 1.39 6.89
C GLY A 56 2.27 0.75 7.46
N LEU A 57 2.64 1.09 8.70
CA LEU A 57 3.78 0.52 9.41
C LEU A 57 3.62 -0.98 9.64
N VAL A 58 2.42 -1.42 10.05
CA VAL A 58 2.11 -2.84 10.23
C VAL A 58 2.25 -3.60 8.91
N TYR A 59 1.73 -3.04 7.81
CA TYR A 59 1.84 -3.66 6.48
C TYR A 59 3.28 -3.71 5.98
N MET A 60 4.03 -2.63 6.16
CA MET A 60 5.45 -2.58 5.86
C MET A 60 6.22 -3.67 6.61
N CYS A 61 6.01 -3.79 7.93
CA CYS A 61 6.64 -4.82 8.75
C CYS A 61 6.24 -6.23 8.31
N TYR A 62 4.96 -6.44 8.00
CA TYR A 62 4.47 -7.73 7.50
C TYR A 62 5.13 -8.13 6.18
N SER A 63 5.17 -7.22 5.22
CA SER A 63 5.76 -7.45 3.90
C SER A 63 7.28 -7.66 3.99
N PHE A 64 7.96 -6.87 4.84
CA PHE A 64 9.38 -7.04 5.14
C PHE A 64 9.67 -8.40 5.80
N ALA A 65 8.86 -8.81 6.78
CA ALA A 65 8.97 -10.14 7.37
C ALA A 65 8.75 -11.23 6.32
N CYS A 66 7.78 -11.06 5.41
CA CYS A 66 7.54 -12.01 4.33
C CYS A 66 8.77 -12.15 3.42
N TYR A 67 9.47 -11.07 3.12
CA TYR A 67 10.70 -11.10 2.31
C TYR A 67 11.80 -12.00 2.92
N PHE A 68 12.01 -11.92 4.24
CA PHE A 68 13.06 -12.68 4.93
C PHE A 68 12.66 -14.12 5.26
N PHE A 69 11.45 -14.32 5.78
CA PHE A 69 11.07 -15.60 6.38
C PHE A 69 10.35 -16.55 5.43
N ILE A 70 9.73 -16.05 4.35
CA ILE A 70 8.97 -16.90 3.43
C ILE A 70 9.90 -17.56 2.42
N THR A 71 9.91 -18.89 2.45
CA THR A 71 10.64 -19.75 1.52
C THR A 71 9.72 -20.50 0.56
N ASN A 72 8.46 -20.71 0.93
CA ASN A 72 7.42 -21.38 0.14
C ASN A 72 6.04 -20.73 0.38
N HIS A 73 5.03 -21.08 -0.44
CA HIS A 73 3.66 -20.55 -0.34
C HIS A 73 3.50 -19.03 -0.57
N TYR A 74 4.37 -18.41 -1.38
CA TYR A 74 4.30 -16.98 -1.73
C TYR A 74 2.90 -16.51 -2.16
N ARG A 75 2.13 -17.39 -2.80
CA ARG A 75 0.75 -17.17 -3.24
C ARG A 75 -0.19 -16.76 -2.09
N LEU A 76 -0.13 -17.42 -0.93
CA LEU A 76 -1.02 -17.13 0.19
C LEU A 76 -0.73 -15.75 0.78
N PHE A 77 0.55 -15.46 1.01
CA PHE A 77 1.00 -14.17 1.56
C PHE A 77 0.71 -13.02 0.60
N LEU A 78 0.93 -13.21 -0.70
CA LEU A 78 0.55 -12.21 -1.72
C LEU A 78 -0.95 -11.91 -1.74
N LYS A 79 -1.79 -12.94 -1.61
CA LYS A 79 -3.25 -12.75 -1.57
C LYS A 79 -3.67 -11.87 -0.38
N LEU A 80 -3.02 -12.06 0.77
CA LEU A 80 -3.28 -11.25 1.97
C LEU A 80 -2.88 -9.79 1.76
N ILE A 81 -1.72 -9.54 1.14
CA ILE A 81 -1.24 -8.17 0.84
C ILE A 81 -2.21 -7.46 -0.12
N VAL A 82 -2.63 -8.10 -1.21
CA VAL A 82 -3.61 -7.53 -2.15
C VAL A 82 -4.89 -7.13 -1.43
N PHE A 83 -5.42 -8.00 -0.57
CA PHE A 83 -6.65 -7.70 0.17
C PHE A 83 -6.45 -6.55 1.17
N ALA A 84 -5.30 -6.51 1.86
CA ALA A 84 -4.95 -5.44 2.79
C ALA A 84 -4.81 -4.08 2.08
N ASN A 85 -4.12 -4.04 0.93
CA ASN A 85 -3.93 -2.81 0.15
C ASN A 85 -5.25 -2.27 -0.43
N ILE A 86 -6.15 -3.15 -0.88
CA ILE A 86 -7.51 -2.75 -1.30
C ILE A 86 -8.29 -2.19 -0.11
N PHE A 87 -8.27 -2.89 1.03
CA PHE A 87 -8.97 -2.44 2.23
C PHE A 87 -8.46 -1.07 2.72
N TYR A 88 -7.15 -0.87 2.74
CA TYR A 88 -6.50 0.40 3.07
C TYR A 88 -6.93 1.53 2.12
N SER A 89 -6.93 1.24 0.81
CA SER A 89 -7.34 2.21 -0.20
C SER A 89 -8.80 2.60 -0.04
N CYS A 90 -9.69 1.64 0.25
CA CYS A 90 -11.10 1.90 0.54
C CYS A 90 -11.29 2.71 1.83
N LEU A 91 -10.55 2.38 2.90
CA LEU A 91 -10.57 3.13 4.15
C LEU A 91 -10.13 4.58 3.93
N THR A 92 -9.02 4.78 3.22
CA THR A 92 -8.47 6.10 2.91
C THR A 92 -9.45 6.92 2.07
N LEU A 93 -10.05 6.30 1.04
CA LEU A 93 -11.07 6.96 0.23
C LEU A 93 -12.30 7.34 1.06
N GLY A 94 -12.75 6.46 1.95
CA GLY A 94 -13.84 6.75 2.89
C GLY A 94 -13.55 7.94 3.79
N LEU A 95 -12.33 8.05 4.32
CA LEU A 95 -11.88 9.19 5.12
C LEU A 95 -11.81 10.48 4.30
N VAL A 96 -11.33 10.41 3.05
CA VAL A 96 -11.33 11.57 2.13
C VAL A 96 -12.74 12.05 1.87
N CYS A 97 -13.69 11.15 1.61
CA CYS A 97 -15.10 11.51 1.42
C CYS A 97 -15.71 12.11 2.69
N TYR A 98 -15.43 11.52 3.85
CA TYR A 98 -15.95 11.99 5.14
C TYR A 98 -15.44 13.39 5.52
N PHE A 99 -14.15 13.65 5.30
CA PHE A 99 -13.52 14.95 5.60
C PHE A 99 -13.47 15.90 4.40
N TYR A 100 -14.15 15.60 3.29
CA TYR A 100 -14.03 16.34 2.03
C TYR A 100 -14.22 17.85 2.18
N GLY A 101 -15.20 18.28 3.00
CA GLY A 101 -15.48 19.70 3.24
C GLY A 101 -14.40 20.44 4.04
N ASN A 102 -13.53 19.71 4.74
CA ASN A 102 -12.44 20.27 5.54
C ASN A 102 -11.09 20.16 4.84
N LEU A 103 -10.90 19.14 4.00
CA LEU A 103 -9.62 18.90 3.31
C LEU A 103 -9.28 20.02 2.33
N THR A 104 -8.00 20.35 2.26
CA THR A 104 -7.50 21.24 1.20
C THR A 104 -7.37 20.48 -0.11
N VAL A 105 -7.28 21.21 -1.23
CA VAL A 105 -6.96 20.62 -2.54
C VAL A 105 -5.67 19.79 -2.46
N LEU A 106 -4.66 20.27 -1.73
CA LEU A 106 -3.41 19.55 -1.51
C LEU A 106 -3.63 18.23 -0.75
N GLY A 107 -4.44 18.25 0.31
CA GLY A 107 -4.86 17.06 1.05
C GLY A 107 -5.52 16.02 0.16
N ILE A 108 -6.55 16.44 -0.58
CA ILE A 108 -7.28 15.57 -1.51
C ILE A 108 -6.33 15.00 -2.56
N SER A 109 -5.52 15.84 -3.20
CA SER A 109 -4.57 15.40 -4.23
C SER A 109 -3.57 14.38 -3.70
N TYR A 110 -3.05 14.56 -2.48
CA TYR A 110 -2.14 13.61 -1.86
C TYR A 110 -2.79 12.24 -1.67
N PHE A 111 -3.95 12.17 -1.00
CA PHE A 111 -4.60 10.90 -0.70
C PHE A 111 -5.10 10.19 -1.96
N LEU A 112 -5.58 10.93 -2.96
CA LEU A 112 -5.93 10.34 -4.25
C LEU A 112 -4.71 9.76 -4.98
N LEU A 113 -3.57 10.46 -4.96
CA LEU A 113 -2.34 9.95 -5.53
C LEU A 113 -1.86 8.69 -4.79
N GLU A 114 -1.93 8.69 -3.46
CA GLU A 114 -1.61 7.53 -2.63
C GLU A 114 -2.48 6.33 -2.99
N ILE A 115 -3.80 6.51 -3.08
CA ILE A 115 -4.74 5.47 -3.52
C ILE A 115 -4.37 4.94 -4.92
N VAL A 116 -4.08 5.81 -5.88
CA VAL A 116 -3.69 5.39 -7.23
C VAL A 116 -2.42 4.53 -7.20
N VAL A 117 -1.39 4.94 -6.46
CA VAL A 117 -0.14 4.19 -6.31
C VAL A 117 -0.40 2.81 -5.70
N ILE A 118 -1.15 2.74 -4.60
CA ILE A 118 -1.44 1.49 -3.89
C ILE A 118 -2.30 0.55 -4.76
N VAL A 119 -3.30 1.07 -5.47
CA VAL A 119 -4.14 0.28 -6.38
C VAL A 119 -3.31 -0.26 -7.56
N CYS A 120 -2.44 0.57 -8.16
CA CYS A 120 -1.54 0.11 -9.21
C CYS A 120 -0.62 -1.03 -8.72
N LEU A 121 -0.05 -0.91 -7.52
CA LEU A 121 0.76 -1.97 -6.92
C LEU A 121 -0.07 -3.23 -6.67
N SER A 122 -1.27 -3.09 -6.12
CA SER A 122 -2.20 -4.20 -5.85
C SER A 122 -2.58 -4.97 -7.12
N ILE A 123 -2.73 -4.28 -8.26
CA ILE A 123 -2.99 -4.91 -9.56
C ILE A 123 -1.79 -5.77 -9.98
N ILE A 124 -0.56 -5.28 -9.81
CA ILE A 124 0.67 -6.03 -10.12
C ILE A 124 0.78 -7.26 -9.23
N GLU A 125 0.51 -7.11 -7.93
CA GLU A 125 0.52 -8.20 -6.95
C GLU A 125 -0.53 -9.27 -7.27
N TYR A 126 -1.75 -8.84 -7.60
CA TYR A 126 -2.83 -9.75 -7.99
C TYR A 126 -2.50 -10.53 -9.26
N LYS A 127 -1.92 -9.88 -10.27
CA LYS A 127 -1.47 -10.56 -11.50
C LYS A 127 -0.34 -11.55 -11.21
N THR A 128 0.60 -11.18 -10.35
CA THR A 128 1.67 -12.08 -9.91
C THR A 128 1.11 -13.30 -9.17
N TYR A 129 0.10 -13.10 -8.31
CA TYR A 129 -0.64 -14.17 -7.65
C TYR A 129 -1.32 -15.12 -8.65
N GLN A 130 -1.95 -14.59 -9.71
CA GLN A 130 -2.59 -15.40 -10.75
C GLN A 130 -1.56 -16.24 -11.52
N LEU A 131 -0.42 -15.65 -11.89
CA LEU A 131 0.64 -16.38 -12.59
C LEU A 131 1.23 -17.51 -11.74
N LEU A 132 1.45 -17.27 -10.44
CA LEU A 132 1.88 -18.30 -9.50
C LEU A 132 0.86 -19.42 -9.32
N SER A 133 -0.43 -19.16 -9.58
CA SER A 133 -1.49 -20.17 -9.50
C SER A 133 -1.58 -21.07 -10.73
N ALA A 134 -1.08 -20.62 -11.88
CA ALA A 134 -1.08 -21.40 -13.12
C ALA A 134 0.12 -22.36 -13.23
N SER A 135 1.15 -22.17 -12.39
CA SER A 135 2.38 -22.98 -12.37
C SER A 135 2.41 -24.10 -11.33
N THR A 136 1.35 -24.24 -10.53
CA THR A 136 1.16 -25.28 -9.49
C THR A 136 -0.04 -26.13 -9.83
#